data_AF-A0A4Q5V6K0-F1
#
_entry.id   AF-A0A4Q5V6K0-F1
#
_cell.length_a   1.000
_cell.length_b   1.000
_cell.length_c   1.000
_cell.angle_alpha   90.00
_cell.angle_beta   90.00
_cell.angle_gamma   90.00
#
_symmetry.space_group_name_H-M   'P 1'
#
loop_
_entity.id
_entity.type
_entity.pdbx_description
1 polymer ?
#
loop_
_entity_poly.entity_id
_entity_poly.type
_entity_poly.pdbx_seq_one_letter_code
_entity_poly.pdbx_strand_id
1 'polypeptide(L)'
;MKRAVLLTLIGIASLLSVIPSNAQQLSYSDAAQAYNRLLIERGNGTFQRISTYKVQGTQFLFGEKHQGNMFAAGETAYNIRLSYNTYNQELEFNSSANPTQPLVKSAKEVDSFVIKPNADLGIAENLKFVNGRHLKASDNSFYQVVYAGSKFSLYKKYKSTLGIVTTNYIDADLRQFNLEYEYFYFDEATKELKKLKLNNSFVKKEFKQVSDIETILERDPLGGNPEVALKEIFIFLNQ
;
A
#
# COMPACT_ATOMS: atom_id res chain seq x y z
N MET A 1 -73.32 14.64 -30.79
CA MET A 1 -72.32 13.66 -31.26
C MET A 1 -71.02 14.37 -31.65
N LYS A 2 -69.97 14.22 -30.83
CA LYS A 2 -68.57 13.97 -31.21
C LYS A 2 -67.67 14.31 -30.00
N ARG A 3 -66.92 13.29 -29.59
CA ARG A 3 -65.93 13.28 -28.50
C ARG A 3 -64.65 13.98 -28.96
N ALA A 4 -63.94 14.62 -28.04
CA ALA A 4 -62.49 14.85 -28.07
C ALA A 4 -62.06 15.15 -26.62
N VAL A 5 -61.85 14.12 -25.79
CA VAL A 5 -60.56 13.46 -25.51
C VAL A 5 -59.49 14.47 -25.06
N LEU A 6 -59.41 14.59 -23.74
CA LEU A 6 -58.34 15.17 -22.94
C LEU A 6 -57.06 14.33 -23.15
N LEU A 7 -56.02 14.89 -23.75
CA LEU A 7 -54.68 14.27 -23.78
C LEU A 7 -53.85 14.85 -22.63
N THR A 8 -53.77 14.08 -21.55
CA THR A 8 -52.83 14.26 -20.45
C THR A 8 -51.42 13.87 -20.94
N LEU A 9 -50.52 14.86 -21.04
CA LEU A 9 -49.09 14.60 -21.19
C LEU A 9 -48.56 14.02 -19.88
N ILE A 10 -48.34 12.71 -19.83
CA ILE A 10 -47.58 12.05 -18.76
C ILE A 10 -46.11 12.14 -19.17
N GLY A 11 -45.39 13.13 -18.64
CA GLY A 11 -43.94 13.19 -18.72
C GLY A 11 -43.33 12.13 -17.81
N ILE A 12 -42.94 11.00 -18.38
CA ILE A 12 -42.13 9.98 -17.70
C ILE A 12 -40.71 10.55 -17.58
N ALA A 13 -40.38 11.06 -16.39
CA ALA A 13 -39.01 11.39 -16.02
C ALA A 13 -38.22 10.09 -15.85
N SER A 14 -37.52 9.67 -16.91
CA SER A 14 -36.49 8.64 -16.86
C SER A 14 -35.26 9.18 -16.14
N LEU A 15 -35.26 9.08 -14.80
CA LEU A 15 -34.04 9.11 -14.00
C LEU A 15 -33.21 7.87 -14.35
N LEU A 16 -32.39 8.00 -15.38
CA LEU A 16 -31.22 7.13 -15.60
C LEU A 16 -30.28 7.37 -14.42
N SER A 17 -30.44 6.56 -13.37
CA SER A 17 -29.39 6.35 -12.39
C SER A 17 -28.20 5.74 -13.11
N VAL A 18 -27.25 6.59 -13.50
CA VAL A 18 -25.89 6.19 -13.81
C VAL A 18 -25.34 5.59 -12.52
N ILE A 19 -25.46 4.27 -12.37
CA ILE A 19 -24.72 3.54 -11.36
C ILE A 19 -23.26 3.68 -11.78
N PRO A 20 -22.39 4.37 -11.02
CA PRO A 20 -20.97 4.29 -11.30
C PRO A 20 -20.56 2.83 -11.12
N SER A 21 -20.20 2.20 -12.22
CA SER A 21 -19.64 0.85 -12.28
C SER A 21 -18.22 0.84 -11.70
N ASN A 22 -18.12 1.02 -10.38
CA ASN A 22 -16.91 0.81 -9.59
C ASN A 22 -17.08 -0.35 -8.59
N ALA A 23 -17.99 -1.29 -8.88
CA ALA A 23 -18.28 -2.45 -8.03
C ALA A 23 -17.35 -3.65 -8.28
N GLN A 24 -16.06 -3.42 -8.54
CA GLN A 24 -15.03 -4.47 -8.50
C GLN A 24 -13.86 -4.12 -7.56
N GLN A 25 -14.05 -3.18 -6.64
CA GLN A 25 -13.12 -2.92 -5.53
C GLN A 25 -13.46 -3.75 -4.28
N LEU A 26 -14.08 -4.92 -4.47
CA LEU A 26 -14.53 -5.83 -3.40
C LEU A 26 -13.58 -7.03 -3.34
N SER A 27 -12.46 -6.89 -2.61
CA SER A 27 -11.75 -7.96 -1.88
C SER A 27 -10.42 -7.50 -1.27
N TYR A 28 -9.87 -6.35 -1.69
CA TYR A 28 -8.52 -5.94 -1.27
C TYR A 28 -8.58 -4.74 -0.35
N SER A 29 -8.11 -4.94 0.88
CA SER A 29 -7.98 -3.87 1.86
C SER A 29 -6.78 -2.96 1.61
N ASP A 30 -5.83 -3.38 0.77
CA ASP A 30 -4.61 -2.64 0.43
C ASP A 30 -4.47 -2.45 -1.09
N ALA A 31 -4.21 -1.21 -1.51
CA ALA A 31 -4.11 -0.83 -2.92
C ALA A 31 -2.89 -1.45 -3.62
N ALA A 32 -1.76 -1.61 -2.92
CA ALA A 32 -0.55 -2.18 -3.52
C ALA A 32 -0.72 -3.68 -3.81
N GLN A 33 -1.35 -4.41 -2.89
CA GLN A 33 -1.72 -5.82 -3.12
C GLN A 33 -2.70 -5.98 -4.27
N ALA A 34 -3.74 -5.13 -4.32
CA ALA A 34 -4.70 -5.14 -5.43
C ALA A 34 -4.01 -4.94 -6.78
N TYR A 35 -3.08 -3.98 -6.84
CA TYR A 35 -2.30 -3.70 -8.04
C TYR A 35 -1.41 -4.87 -8.46
N ASN A 36 -0.63 -5.45 -7.54
CA ASN A 36 0.24 -6.59 -7.87
C ASN A 36 -0.58 -7.79 -8.39
N ARG A 37 -1.75 -8.05 -7.80
CA ARG A 37 -2.65 -9.11 -8.28
C ARG A 37 -3.19 -8.82 -9.68
N LEU A 38 -3.59 -7.58 -9.96
CA LEU A 38 -4.01 -7.17 -11.30
C LEU A 38 -2.91 -7.40 -12.33
N LEU A 39 -1.65 -7.11 -11.99
CA LEU A 39 -0.51 -7.37 -12.87
C LEU A 39 -0.30 -8.87 -13.14
N ILE A 40 -0.50 -9.72 -12.15
CA ILE A 40 -0.42 -11.18 -12.33
C ILE A 40 -1.57 -11.67 -13.21
N GLU A 41 -2.80 -11.20 -12.98
CA GLU A 41 -3.99 -11.61 -13.73
C GLU A 41 -3.96 -11.12 -15.19
N ARG A 42 -3.40 -9.93 -15.45
CA ARG A 42 -3.25 -9.35 -16.80
C ARG A 42 -1.91 -9.64 -17.46
N GLY A 43 -0.97 -10.23 -16.73
CA GLY A 43 0.37 -10.54 -17.20
C GLY A 43 0.31 -11.66 -18.23
N ASN A 44 0.28 -11.29 -19.52
CA ASN A 44 0.22 -12.20 -20.66
C ASN A 44 1.53 -13.02 -20.85
N GLY A 45 2.02 -13.72 -19.82
CA GLY A 45 3.22 -14.54 -19.89
C GLY A 45 4.55 -13.76 -19.85
N THR A 46 4.55 -12.54 -19.31
CA THR A 46 5.80 -11.81 -19.04
C THR A 46 6.44 -12.32 -17.75
N PHE A 47 7.66 -12.87 -17.86
CA PHE A 47 8.40 -13.43 -16.73
C PHE A 47 9.71 -12.68 -16.49
N GLN A 48 10.07 -12.54 -15.23
CA GLN A 48 11.37 -12.08 -14.78
C GLN A 48 12.22 -13.30 -14.39
N ARG A 49 13.52 -13.27 -14.68
CA ARG A 49 14.46 -14.32 -14.25
C ARG A 49 15.05 -13.92 -12.91
N ILE A 50 14.73 -14.66 -11.85
CA ILE A 50 15.33 -14.48 -10.52
C ILE A 50 16.02 -15.78 -10.15
N SER A 51 17.36 -15.75 -10.16
CA SER A 51 18.19 -16.96 -10.02
C SER A 51 17.77 -18.02 -11.07
N THR A 52 17.38 -19.22 -10.62
CA THR A 52 16.93 -20.32 -11.48
C THR A 52 15.44 -20.25 -11.83
N TYR A 53 14.66 -19.38 -11.18
CA TYR A 53 13.20 -19.34 -11.32
C TYR A 53 12.75 -18.43 -12.45
N LYS A 54 11.62 -18.79 -13.06
CA LYS A 54 10.80 -17.89 -13.88
C LYS A 54 9.75 -17.28 -12.96
N VAL A 55 9.70 -15.97 -12.84
CA VAL A 55 8.85 -15.28 -11.85
C VAL A 55 7.83 -14.39 -12.55
N GLN A 56 6.56 -14.54 -12.22
CA GLN A 56 5.48 -13.64 -12.65
C GLN A 56 5.19 -12.54 -11.62
N GLY A 57 4.55 -11.47 -12.07
CA GLY A 57 4.26 -10.28 -11.25
C GLY A 57 5.42 -9.30 -11.20
N THR A 58 5.46 -8.48 -10.15
CA THR A 58 6.50 -7.45 -9.97
C THR A 58 7.07 -7.44 -8.56
N GLN A 59 8.37 -7.17 -8.45
CA GLN A 59 9.04 -6.88 -7.18
C GLN A 59 8.78 -5.46 -6.68
N PHE A 60 8.26 -4.58 -7.54
CA PHE A 60 8.14 -3.17 -7.27
C PHE A 60 6.77 -2.78 -6.69
N LEU A 61 6.79 -2.00 -5.62
CA LEU A 61 5.57 -1.48 -4.98
C LEU A 61 4.82 -0.56 -5.94
N PHE A 62 3.58 -0.91 -6.29
CA PHE A 62 2.76 -0.25 -7.31
C PHE A 62 3.33 -0.29 -8.75
N GLY A 63 4.30 -1.15 -9.03
CA GLY A 63 4.99 -1.18 -10.33
C GLY A 63 6.18 -0.24 -10.39
N GLU A 64 6.54 0.23 -11.57
CA GLU A 64 7.76 1.01 -11.79
C GLU A 64 7.49 2.51 -12.00
N LYS A 65 8.52 3.33 -11.76
CA LYS A 65 8.67 4.72 -12.26
C LYS A 65 7.59 5.67 -11.76
N HIS A 66 7.31 5.63 -10.47
CA HIS A 66 6.43 6.58 -9.80
C HIS A 66 7.08 7.94 -9.64
N GLN A 67 6.32 9.02 -9.82
CA GLN A 67 6.81 10.35 -9.53
C GLN A 67 7.05 10.49 -8.02
N GLY A 68 8.21 10.99 -7.63
CA GLY A 68 8.58 11.02 -6.22
C GLY A 68 9.77 11.91 -5.89
N ASN A 69 10.15 11.86 -4.62
CA ASN A 69 11.32 12.53 -4.05
C ASN A 69 12.13 11.52 -3.22
N MET A 70 13.44 11.68 -3.16
CA MET A 70 14.36 10.84 -2.37
C MET A 70 15.28 11.73 -1.55
N PHE A 71 15.53 11.32 -0.31
CA PHE A 71 16.34 12.04 0.66
C PHE A 71 17.38 11.08 1.26
N ALA A 72 18.64 11.49 1.23
CA ALA A 72 19.78 10.80 1.79
C ALA A 72 20.78 11.81 2.37
N ALA A 73 21.66 11.38 3.28
CA ALA A 73 22.59 12.25 4.00
C ALA A 73 23.45 13.17 3.12
N GLY A 74 23.80 12.75 1.90
CA GLY A 74 24.62 13.52 0.96
C GLY A 74 23.90 13.97 -0.31
N GLU A 75 22.65 13.55 -0.52
CA GLU A 75 21.93 13.84 -1.75
C GLU A 75 20.42 13.96 -1.50
N THR A 76 19.80 14.92 -2.17
CA THR A 76 18.35 15.04 -2.23
C THR A 76 17.95 15.20 -3.69
N ALA A 77 16.98 14.40 -4.11
CA ALA A 77 16.47 14.42 -5.46
C ALA A 77 14.95 14.64 -5.44
N TYR A 78 14.51 15.69 -6.12
CA TYR A 78 13.10 16.04 -6.23
C TYR A 78 12.58 15.72 -7.63
N ASN A 79 11.29 15.37 -7.70
CA ASN A 79 10.59 15.16 -8.96
C ASN A 79 11.25 14.11 -9.88
N ILE A 80 11.80 13.05 -9.29
CA ILE A 80 12.39 11.93 -10.01
C ILE A 80 11.40 10.78 -10.17
N ARG A 81 11.71 9.84 -11.07
CA ARG A 81 10.97 8.59 -11.21
C ARG A 81 11.62 7.54 -10.29
N LEU A 82 10.84 7.03 -9.34
CA LEU A 82 11.24 6.06 -8.33
C LEU A 82 10.55 4.71 -8.59
N SER A 83 11.26 3.61 -8.37
CA SER A 83 10.68 2.28 -8.24
C SER A 83 11.16 1.67 -6.93
N TYR A 84 10.24 1.31 -6.03
CA TYR A 84 10.61 0.72 -4.75
C TYR A 84 10.56 -0.81 -4.83
N ASN A 85 11.72 -1.45 -4.86
CA ASN A 85 11.86 -2.91 -4.86
C ASN A 85 11.62 -3.47 -3.46
N THR A 86 10.45 -4.07 -3.25
CA THR A 86 10.05 -4.66 -1.96
C THR A 86 10.61 -6.06 -1.71
N TYR A 87 11.24 -6.67 -2.71
CA TYR A 87 11.93 -7.96 -2.57
C TYR A 87 13.33 -7.76 -1.96
N ASN A 88 14.11 -6.82 -2.50
CA ASN A 88 15.47 -6.53 -2.05
C ASN A 88 15.58 -5.35 -1.07
N GLN A 89 14.50 -4.58 -0.87
CA GLN A 89 14.49 -3.34 -0.07
C GLN A 89 15.40 -2.26 -0.66
N GLU A 90 15.31 -2.07 -1.98
CA GLU A 90 16.12 -1.12 -2.77
C GLU A 90 15.23 -0.08 -3.43
N LEU A 91 15.76 1.14 -3.60
CA LEU A 91 15.11 2.21 -4.33
C LEU A 91 15.85 2.42 -5.65
N GLU A 92 15.14 2.23 -6.75
CA GLU A 92 15.66 2.53 -8.08
C GLU A 92 15.14 3.89 -8.53
N PHE A 93 15.99 4.67 -9.20
CA PHE A 93 15.55 5.92 -9.78
C PHE A 93 16.38 6.36 -10.97
N ASN A 94 15.75 7.10 -11.86
CA ASN A 94 16.44 7.78 -12.95
C ASN A 94 16.68 9.24 -12.55
N SER A 95 17.91 9.71 -12.69
CA SER A 95 18.22 11.13 -12.56
C SER A 95 17.95 11.83 -13.90
N SER A 96 17.76 13.15 -13.88
CA SER A 96 17.67 13.95 -15.10
C SER A 96 18.94 13.87 -15.95
N ALA A 97 20.10 13.65 -15.31
CA ALA A 97 21.39 13.49 -15.97
C ALA A 97 21.60 12.09 -16.59
N ASN A 98 20.89 11.06 -16.11
CA ASN A 98 20.93 9.71 -16.66
C ASN A 98 19.51 9.10 -16.74
N PRO A 99 18.71 9.52 -17.73
CA PRO A 99 17.30 9.13 -17.81
C PRO A 99 17.09 7.68 -18.29
N THR A 100 18.12 7.02 -18.83
CA THR A 100 18.01 5.71 -19.46
C THR A 100 18.54 4.56 -18.62
N GLN A 101 19.44 4.81 -17.67
CA GLN A 101 19.90 3.81 -16.71
C GLN A 101 19.39 4.14 -15.30
N PRO A 102 18.70 3.20 -14.63
CA PRO A 102 18.32 3.37 -13.23
C PRO A 102 19.57 3.31 -12.34
N LEU A 103 19.67 4.28 -11.44
CA LEU A 103 20.55 4.21 -10.28
C LEU A 103 19.84 3.41 -9.20
N VAL A 104 20.55 2.48 -8.57
CA VAL A 104 20.02 1.65 -7.48
C VAL A 104 20.66 2.10 -6.18
N LYS A 105 19.84 2.38 -5.17
CA LYS A 105 20.28 2.65 -3.80
C LYS A 105 19.71 1.61 -2.87
N SER A 106 20.57 1.03 -2.04
CA SER A 106 20.12 0.17 -0.95
C SER A 106 19.43 0.98 0.14
N ALA A 107 18.63 0.33 0.98
CA ALA A 107 18.06 0.98 2.16
C ALA A 107 19.13 1.72 2.99
N LYS A 108 20.33 1.17 3.14
CA LYS A 108 21.41 1.81 3.92
C LYS A 108 21.85 3.18 3.41
N GLU A 109 21.55 3.51 2.16
CA GLU A 109 21.97 4.76 1.55
C GLU A 109 20.88 5.84 1.57
N VAL A 110 19.61 5.46 1.79
CA VAL A 110 18.47 6.37 1.70
C VAL A 110 17.84 6.55 3.08
N ASP A 111 17.60 7.80 3.46
CA ASP A 111 16.92 8.15 4.72
C ASP A 111 15.41 8.04 4.59
N SER A 112 14.86 8.57 3.50
CA SER A 112 13.42 8.52 3.22
C SER A 112 13.14 8.78 1.75
N PHE A 113 11.95 8.41 1.31
CA PHE A 113 11.44 8.78 -0.01
C PHE A 113 9.93 8.99 0.03
N VAL A 114 9.41 9.63 -1.00
CA VAL A 114 7.98 9.90 -1.16
C VAL A 114 7.53 9.47 -2.54
N ILE A 115 6.47 8.68 -2.61
CA ILE A 115 5.70 8.44 -3.84
C ILE A 115 4.55 9.46 -3.85
N LYS A 116 4.42 10.21 -4.94
CA LYS A 116 3.36 11.22 -5.10
C LYS A 116 2.01 10.57 -5.45
N PRO A 117 0.89 11.29 -5.25
CA PRO A 117 -0.42 10.87 -5.70
C PRO A 117 -0.44 10.40 -7.16
N ASN A 118 -1.15 9.32 -7.40
CA ASN A 118 -1.42 8.75 -8.70
C ASN A 118 -2.78 8.03 -8.66
N ALA A 119 -3.80 8.66 -9.24
CA ALA A 119 -5.17 8.16 -9.22
C ALA A 119 -5.31 6.80 -9.94
N ASP A 120 -4.53 6.57 -11.00
CA ASP A 120 -4.56 5.31 -11.77
C ASP A 120 -4.11 4.10 -10.95
N LEU A 121 -3.34 4.36 -9.88
CA LEU A 121 -2.82 3.35 -8.95
C LEU A 121 -3.59 3.35 -7.62
N GLY A 122 -4.65 4.15 -7.49
CA GLY A 122 -5.40 4.31 -6.25
C GLY A 122 -4.63 5.06 -5.15
N ILE A 123 -3.58 5.81 -5.50
CA ILE A 123 -2.77 6.58 -4.56
C ILE A 123 -3.33 8.00 -4.48
N ALA A 124 -4.15 8.27 -3.47
CA ALA A 124 -4.78 9.57 -3.28
C ALA A 124 -3.85 10.64 -2.68
N GLU A 125 -2.86 10.22 -1.90
CA GLU A 125 -2.01 11.08 -1.08
C GLU A 125 -0.52 10.76 -1.28
N ASN A 126 0.36 11.65 -0.81
CA ASN A 126 1.78 11.34 -0.76
C ASN A 126 2.02 10.13 0.16
N LEU A 127 2.64 9.07 -0.35
CA LEU A 127 3.09 7.95 0.46
C LEU A 127 4.52 8.22 0.90
N LYS A 128 4.70 8.56 2.18
CA LYS A 128 6.02 8.80 2.77
C LYS A 128 6.59 7.50 3.32
N PHE A 129 7.82 7.18 2.96
CA PHE A 129 8.57 6.05 3.47
C PHE A 129 9.83 6.52 4.19
N VAL A 130 10.09 5.97 5.37
CA VAL A 130 11.28 6.27 6.17
C VAL A 130 12.10 5.00 6.37
N ASN A 131 13.42 5.15 6.42
CA ASN A 131 14.31 4.05 6.71
C ASN A 131 14.13 3.56 8.16
N GLY A 132 14.09 2.24 8.35
CA GLY A 132 13.98 1.60 9.66
C GLY A 132 15.05 2.01 10.67
N ARG A 133 16.25 2.44 10.24
CA ARG A 133 17.31 2.96 11.12
C ARG A 133 16.85 4.15 11.95
N HIS A 134 15.99 4.99 11.40
CA HIS A 134 15.42 6.16 12.09
C HIS A 134 14.34 5.77 13.09
N LEU A 135 13.88 4.51 13.03
CA LEU A 135 12.90 3.92 13.93
C LEU A 135 13.53 2.89 14.88
N LYS A 136 14.87 2.77 14.89
CA LYS A 136 15.61 1.70 15.59
C LYS A 136 15.16 0.28 15.21
N ALA A 137 14.67 0.09 13.99
CA ALA A 137 14.38 -1.23 13.46
C ALA A 137 15.69 -2.04 13.35
N SER A 138 15.59 -3.35 13.51
CA SER A 138 16.75 -4.26 13.40
C SER A 138 17.14 -4.58 11.95
N ASP A 139 16.26 -4.29 11.00
CA ASP A 139 16.45 -4.57 9.58
C ASP A 139 16.60 -3.31 8.74
N ASN A 140 17.24 -3.47 7.58
CA ASN A 140 17.43 -2.39 6.61
C ASN A 140 16.26 -2.39 5.62
N SER A 141 15.10 -1.93 6.09
CA SER A 141 13.85 -1.85 5.31
C SER A 141 13.27 -0.44 5.36
N PHE A 142 12.33 -0.15 4.46
CA PHE A 142 11.54 1.08 4.54
C PHE A 142 10.15 0.84 5.11
N TYR A 143 9.69 1.84 5.87
CA TYR A 143 8.42 1.86 6.56
C TYR A 143 7.61 3.03 6.05
N GLN A 144 6.45 2.76 5.45
CA GLN A 144 5.46 3.77 5.14
C GLN A 144 4.97 4.40 6.44
N VAL A 145 4.97 5.73 6.51
CA VAL A 145 4.32 6.49 7.56
C VAL A 145 2.83 6.51 7.28
N VAL A 146 2.05 5.77 8.07
CA VAL A 146 0.59 5.69 7.95
C VAL A 146 -0.08 6.75 8.80
N TYR A 147 0.45 6.98 10.00
CA TYR A 147 0.05 8.07 10.90
C TYR A 147 1.25 8.52 11.73
N ALA A 148 1.46 9.83 11.86
CA ALA A 148 2.50 10.41 12.70
C ALA A 148 1.86 11.09 13.92
N GLY A 149 2.09 10.52 15.10
CA GLY A 149 1.55 10.99 16.37
C GLY A 149 2.64 11.41 17.36
N SER A 150 2.25 12.14 18.41
CA SER A 150 3.15 12.65 19.46
C SER A 150 3.51 11.60 20.53
N LYS A 151 2.63 10.62 20.75
CA LYS A 151 2.81 9.48 21.67
C LYS A 151 3.11 8.20 20.89
N PHE A 152 2.32 7.94 19.86
CA PHE A 152 2.43 6.73 19.04
C PHE A 152 2.35 7.07 17.54
N SER A 153 3.29 6.56 16.76
CA SER A 153 3.26 6.65 15.30
C SER A 153 3.01 5.28 14.67
N LEU A 154 2.19 5.23 13.62
CA LEU A 154 1.82 4.00 12.91
C LEU A 154 2.59 3.90 11.60
N TYR A 155 3.15 2.72 11.38
CA TYR A 155 3.94 2.40 10.20
C TYR A 155 3.45 1.13 9.54
N LYS A 156 3.68 1.05 8.23
CA LYS A 156 3.41 -0.14 7.42
C LYS A 156 4.64 -0.49 6.63
N LYS A 157 5.01 -1.76 6.63
CA LYS A 157 6.17 -2.28 5.90
C LYS A 157 5.68 -3.25 4.85
N TYR A 158 6.18 -3.09 3.62
CA TYR A 158 5.92 -4.01 2.52
C TYR A 158 7.11 -4.93 2.29
N LYS A 159 6.82 -6.18 1.95
CA LYS A 159 7.82 -7.18 1.60
C LYS A 159 7.29 -8.09 0.51
N SER A 160 8.05 -8.28 -0.56
CA SER A 160 7.73 -9.30 -1.54
C SER A 160 8.44 -10.62 -1.21
N THR A 161 7.75 -11.73 -1.41
CA THR A 161 8.30 -13.10 -1.31
C THR A 161 8.05 -13.85 -2.62
N LEU A 162 8.81 -14.92 -2.87
CA LEU A 162 8.58 -15.79 -4.03
C LEU A 162 7.69 -16.96 -3.63
N GLY A 163 6.44 -16.95 -4.12
CA GLY A 163 5.47 -18.02 -3.92
C GLY A 163 5.45 -19.02 -5.07
N ILE A 164 4.98 -20.23 -4.79
CA ILE A 164 4.67 -21.25 -5.81
C ILE A 164 3.36 -20.85 -6.51
N VAL A 165 3.32 -20.99 -7.83
CA VAL A 165 2.10 -20.77 -8.62
C VAL A 165 1.24 -22.03 -8.57
N THR A 166 0.23 -22.04 -7.71
CA THR A 166 -0.62 -23.22 -7.45
C THR A 166 -1.53 -23.62 -8.60
N THR A 167 -1.68 -22.78 -9.63
CA THR A 167 -2.48 -23.07 -10.82
C THR A 167 -1.67 -23.71 -11.95
N ASN A 168 -0.34 -23.82 -11.83
CA ASN A 168 0.53 -24.44 -12.82
C ASN A 168 1.42 -25.50 -12.15
N TYR A 169 0.89 -26.72 -12.05
CA TYR A 169 1.59 -27.87 -11.46
C TYR A 169 2.67 -28.47 -12.37
N ILE A 170 2.78 -28.01 -13.62
CA ILE A 170 3.68 -28.60 -14.62
C ILE A 170 5.05 -27.91 -14.62
N ASP A 171 5.10 -26.61 -14.35
CA ASP A 171 6.36 -25.85 -14.29
C ASP A 171 6.82 -25.68 -12.83
N ALA A 172 7.63 -26.62 -12.35
CA ALA A 172 8.19 -26.61 -10.99
C ALA A 172 9.11 -25.41 -10.70
N ASP A 173 9.59 -24.71 -11.73
CA ASP A 173 10.45 -23.52 -11.62
C ASP A 173 9.67 -22.20 -11.71
N LEU A 174 8.36 -22.26 -11.94
CA LEU A 174 7.51 -21.08 -11.96
C LEU A 174 7.24 -20.59 -10.53
N ARG A 175 7.49 -19.31 -10.31
CA ARG A 175 7.21 -18.58 -9.07
C ARG A 175 6.40 -17.34 -9.37
N GLN A 176 5.85 -16.73 -8.32
CA GLN A 176 5.22 -15.41 -8.39
C GLN A 176 5.68 -14.53 -7.24
N PHE A 177 5.71 -13.22 -7.46
CA PHE A 177 5.87 -12.27 -6.38
C PHE A 177 4.58 -12.17 -5.55
N ASN A 178 4.68 -12.54 -4.28
CA ASN A 178 3.64 -12.33 -3.28
C ASN A 178 3.99 -11.09 -2.47
N LEU A 179 3.22 -10.01 -2.66
CA LEU A 179 3.37 -8.79 -1.87
C LEU A 179 2.65 -8.96 -0.53
N GLU A 180 3.42 -8.93 0.54
CA GLU A 180 2.96 -8.97 1.93
C GLU A 180 3.12 -7.59 2.57
N TYR A 181 2.33 -7.31 3.60
CA TYR A 181 2.51 -6.15 4.44
C TYR A 181 2.35 -6.47 5.92
N GLU A 182 3.02 -5.69 6.76
CA GLU A 182 3.00 -5.79 8.21
C GLU A 182 2.85 -4.38 8.80
N TYR A 183 2.11 -4.27 9.91
CA TYR A 183 1.99 -3.01 10.66
C TYR A 183 2.93 -3.00 11.85
N PHE A 184 3.45 -1.81 12.13
CA PHE A 184 4.33 -1.54 13.26
C PHE A 184 3.89 -0.23 13.90
N TYR A 185 4.20 -0.08 15.18
CA TYR A 185 4.04 1.19 15.85
C TYR A 185 5.31 1.58 16.59
N PHE A 186 5.61 2.87 16.57
CA PHE A 186 6.68 3.45 17.35
C PHE A 186 6.08 4.12 18.58
N ASP A 187 6.59 3.76 19.75
CA ASP A 187 6.23 4.35 21.03
C ASP A 187 7.27 5.40 21.41
N GLU A 188 6.84 6.66 21.50
CA GLU A 188 7.73 7.78 21.79
C GLU A 188 8.27 7.78 23.23
N ALA A 189 7.58 7.13 24.17
CA ALA A 189 8.02 7.04 25.57
C ALA A 189 9.14 6.00 25.71
N THR A 190 8.98 4.83 25.09
CA THR A 190 9.98 3.75 25.16
C THR A 190 11.04 3.84 24.06
N LYS A 191 10.78 4.62 23.01
CA LYS A 191 11.60 4.73 21.80
C LYS A 191 11.83 3.36 21.14
N GLU A 192 10.78 2.55 21.08
CA GLU A 192 10.78 1.21 20.50
C GLU A 192 9.81 1.10 19.32
N LEU A 193 10.24 0.41 18.26
CA LEU A 193 9.38 -0.01 17.15
C LEU A 193 8.88 -1.43 17.41
N LYS A 194 7.57 -1.60 17.51
CA LYS A 194 6.92 -2.89 17.82
C LYS A 194 6.02 -3.32 16.67
N LYS A 195 6.10 -4.60 16.31
CA LYS A 195 5.21 -5.20 15.32
C LYS A 195 3.80 -5.34 15.89
N LEU A 196 2.80 -4.86 15.17
CA LEU A 196 1.40 -4.95 15.53
C LEU A 196 0.73 -6.14 14.85
N LYS A 197 0.14 -7.05 15.63
CA LYS A 197 -0.65 -8.15 15.06
C LYS A 197 -2.06 -7.64 14.73
N LEU A 198 -2.51 -7.91 13.50
CA LEU A 198 -3.84 -7.54 13.02
C LEU A 198 -4.92 -8.46 13.60
N ASN A 199 -5.22 -8.27 14.88
CA ASN A 199 -6.24 -9.00 15.61
C ASN A 199 -6.84 -8.10 16.68
N ASN A 200 -8.17 -7.95 16.70
CA ASN A 200 -8.85 -7.03 17.61
C ASN A 200 -8.48 -7.29 19.09
N SER A 201 -8.46 -8.55 19.54
CA SER A 201 -8.10 -8.90 20.91
C SER A 201 -6.65 -8.56 21.24
N PHE A 202 -5.74 -8.72 20.28
CA PHE A 202 -4.33 -8.36 20.46
C PHE A 202 -4.18 -6.84 20.59
N VAL A 203 -4.76 -6.06 19.66
CA VAL A 203 -4.67 -4.59 19.66
C VAL A 203 -5.34 -4.00 20.91
N LYS A 204 -6.50 -4.52 21.32
CA LYS A 204 -7.15 -4.13 22.58
C LYS A 204 -6.26 -4.38 23.79
N LYS A 205 -5.61 -5.54 23.87
CA LYS A 205 -4.72 -5.87 24.99
C LYS A 205 -3.48 -4.97 25.01
N GLU A 206 -2.91 -4.67 23.85
CA GLU A 206 -1.70 -3.85 23.70
C GLU A 206 -1.90 -2.45 24.27
N PHE A 207 -3.06 -1.83 23.99
CA PHE A 207 -3.32 -0.44 24.37
C PHE A 207 -4.26 -0.28 25.58
N LYS A 208 -4.64 -1.37 26.26
CA LYS A 208 -5.60 -1.36 27.39
C LYS A 208 -5.25 -0.37 28.50
N GLN A 209 -3.96 -0.18 28.77
CA GLN A 209 -3.47 0.72 29.82
C GLN A 209 -3.36 2.18 29.36
N VAL A 210 -3.50 2.43 28.06
CA VAL A 210 -3.40 3.77 27.46
C VAL A 210 -4.80 4.37 27.32
N SER A 211 -5.68 3.70 26.58
CA SER A 211 -7.06 4.16 26.34
C SER A 211 -7.99 2.97 26.04
N ASP A 212 -9.29 3.15 26.27
CA ASP A 212 -10.30 2.18 25.83
C ASP A 212 -10.65 2.38 24.35
N ILE A 213 -10.22 1.43 23.51
CA ILE A 213 -10.41 1.45 22.06
C ILE A 213 -11.50 0.49 21.57
N GLU A 214 -12.28 -0.10 22.50
CA GLU A 214 -13.30 -1.11 22.20
C GLU A 214 -14.35 -0.58 21.21
N THR A 215 -14.85 0.62 21.43
CA THR A 215 -15.86 1.25 20.58
C THR A 215 -15.37 1.47 19.14
N ILE A 216 -14.08 1.74 18.94
CA ILE A 216 -13.48 1.88 17.61
C ILE A 216 -13.39 0.51 16.92
N LEU A 217 -12.95 -0.52 17.65
CA LEU A 217 -12.80 -1.88 17.10
C LEU A 217 -14.14 -2.59 16.84
N GLU A 218 -15.21 -2.20 17.53
CA GLU A 218 -16.58 -2.65 17.26
C GLU A 218 -17.15 -2.02 15.98
N ARG A 219 -16.90 -0.72 15.78
CA ARG A 219 -17.32 0.01 14.58
C ARG A 219 -16.54 -0.42 13.34
N ASP A 220 -15.22 -0.50 13.47
CA ASP A 220 -14.28 -0.74 12.37
C ASP A 220 -13.34 -1.91 12.72
N PRO A 221 -13.80 -3.17 12.58
CA PRO A 221 -12.99 -4.33 12.88
C PRO A 221 -11.82 -4.48 11.88
N LEU A 222 -10.65 -4.92 12.39
CA LEU A 222 -9.42 -5.04 11.59
C LEU A 222 -9.49 -6.04 10.44
N GLY A 223 -10.50 -6.92 10.41
CA GLY A 223 -10.68 -7.92 9.35
C GLY A 223 -11.12 -7.36 8.01
N GLY A 224 -11.70 -6.14 7.99
CA GLY A 224 -12.13 -5.46 6.77
C GLY A 224 -11.01 -4.63 6.16
N ASN A 225 -10.86 -3.39 6.64
CA ASN A 225 -9.78 -2.48 6.24
C ASN A 225 -8.91 -2.13 7.46
N PRO A 226 -7.83 -2.90 7.72
CA PRO A 226 -7.00 -2.69 8.88
C PRO A 226 -6.33 -1.32 8.89
N GLU A 227 -6.01 -0.72 7.73
CA GLU A 227 -5.35 0.60 7.73
C GLU A 227 -6.26 1.70 8.27
N VAL A 228 -7.52 1.70 7.86
CA VAL A 228 -8.51 2.70 8.30
C VAL A 228 -8.74 2.59 9.80
N ALA A 229 -9.06 1.39 10.28
CA ALA A 229 -9.28 1.13 11.70
C ALA A 229 -8.04 1.50 12.55
N LEU A 230 -6.83 1.14 12.09
CA LEU A 230 -5.61 1.49 12.80
C LEU A 230 -5.33 3.00 12.78
N LYS A 231 -5.59 3.72 11.69
CA LYS A 231 -5.45 5.19 11.67
C LYS A 231 -6.33 5.84 12.73
N GLU A 232 -7.59 5.42 12.86
CA GLU A 232 -8.51 5.96 13.86
C GLU A 232 -8.09 5.64 15.29
N ILE A 233 -7.65 4.41 15.55
CA ILE A 233 -7.10 4.01 16.85
C ILE A 233 -5.91 4.90 17.19
N PHE A 234 -4.98 5.11 16.26
CA PHE A 234 -3.79 5.91 16.52
C PHE A 234 -4.09 7.40 16.68
N ILE A 235 -5.08 7.94 15.97
CA ILE A 235 -5.58 9.29 16.25
C ILE A 235 -6.07 9.40 17.69
N PHE A 236 -6.85 8.43 18.16
CA PHE A 236 -7.40 8.44 19.51
C PHE A 236 -6.33 8.23 20.59
N LEU A 237 -5.37 7.33 20.39
CA LEU A 237 -4.27 7.09 21.34
C LEU A 237 -3.35 8.31 21.52
N ASN A 238 -3.36 9.25 20.57
CA ASN A 238 -2.53 10.45 20.60
C ASN A 238 -3.26 11.71 21.11
N GLN A 239 -4.55 11.60 21.43
CA GLN A 239 -5.28 12.61 22.20
C GLN A 239 -4.84 12.58 23.67
#